data_AF-A0A2E4VAQ0-F1
#
_entry.id   AF-A0A2E4VAQ0-F1
#
_cell.length_a   1.000
_cell.length_b   1.000
_cell.length_c   1.000
_cell.angle_alpha   90.00
_cell.angle_beta   90.00
_cell.angle_gamma   90.00
#
_symmetry.space_group_name_H-M   'P 1'
#
loop_
_entity.id
_entity.type
_entity.pdbx_description
1 polymer ?
#
loop_
_entity_poly.entity_id
_entity_poly.type
_entity_poly.pdbx_seq_one_letter_code
_entity_poly.pdbx_strand_id
1 'polypeptide(L)'
;MIEQQQVQFFQQNGYLKYGPVLNMGEVQELRDGLDRVIQIELNGGDDSEPEFEFGHDLRSQNPSGRVITQFLNMWKREPAYERLLHHPTISGVLCALLNTSQVRLWHDQVISKPPGDND
;
A
#
# COMPACT_ATOMS: atom_id res chain seq x y z
N MET A 1 -3.59 12.36 16.93
CA MET A 1 -2.43 13.28 16.90
C MET A 1 -1.24 12.51 17.42
N ILE A 2 -0.12 12.52 16.70
CA ILE A 2 1.11 11.85 17.14
C ILE A 2 1.72 12.58 18.34
N GLU A 3 2.27 11.84 19.29
CA GLU A 3 2.93 12.42 20.46
C GLU A 3 4.41 12.73 20.19
N GLN A 4 4.97 13.73 20.89
CA GLN A 4 6.38 14.10 20.72
C GLN A 4 7.35 12.93 21.01
N GLN A 5 7.00 12.07 21.97
CA GLN A 5 7.76 10.87 22.29
C GLN A 5 7.80 9.87 21.12
N GLN A 6 6.71 9.76 20.36
CA GLN A 6 6.65 8.89 19.17
C GLN A 6 7.48 9.47 18.03
N VAL A 7 7.49 10.80 17.87
CA VAL A 7 8.37 11.47 16.90
C VAL A 7 9.83 11.23 17.26
N GLN A 8 10.22 11.43 18.52
CA GLN A 8 11.59 11.17 18.99
C GLN A 8 12.00 9.71 18.79
N PHE A 9 11.12 8.76 19.10
CA PHE A 9 11.36 7.34 18.85
C PHE A 9 11.63 7.07 17.37
N PHE A 10 10.81 7.61 16.47
CA PHE A 10 11.01 7.46 15.03
C PHE A 10 12.35 8.05 14.57
N GLN A 11 12.71 9.25 15.02
CA GLN A 11 13.99 9.87 14.65
C GLN A 11 15.21 9.06 15.10
N GLN A 12 15.12 8.39 16.26
CA GLN A 12 16.21 7.57 16.80
C GLN A 12 16.30 6.19 16.16
N ASN A 13 15.16 5.60 15.79
CA ASN A 13 15.09 4.19 15.42
C ASN A 13 14.76 3.95 13.93
N GLY A 14 14.29 4.96 13.21
CA GLY A 14 13.89 4.86 11.80
C GLY A 14 12.55 4.14 11.56
N TYR A 15 11.81 3.78 12.61
CA TYR A 15 10.49 3.16 12.52
C TYR A 15 9.58 3.58 13.67
N LEU A 16 8.27 3.41 13.51
CA LEU A 16 7.28 3.64 14.57
C LEU A 16 6.13 2.64 14.46
N LYS A 17 5.86 1.91 15.54
CA LYS A 17 4.62 1.14 15.69
C LYS A 17 3.52 2.09 16.19
N TYR A 18 2.81 2.73 15.27
CA TYR A 18 1.81 3.75 15.61
C TYR A 18 0.55 3.17 16.28
N GLY A 19 0.08 2.01 15.83
CA GLY A 19 -1.19 1.41 16.24
C GLY A 19 -2.22 1.39 15.10
N PRO A 20 -3.49 1.07 15.39
CA PRO A 20 -4.56 1.11 14.40
C PRO A 20 -4.74 2.51 13.80
N VAL A 21 -4.73 2.61 12.48
CA VAL A 21 -4.95 3.87 11.74
C VAL A 21 -6.33 3.89 11.10
N LEU A 22 -6.70 2.78 10.47
CA LEU A 22 -7.97 2.58 9.78
C LEU A 22 -8.93 1.80 10.66
N ASN A 23 -10.21 2.10 10.56
CA ASN A 23 -11.26 1.28 11.15
C ASN A 23 -11.53 0.04 10.28
N MET A 24 -12.24 -0.95 10.82
CA MET A 24 -12.46 -2.22 10.11
C MET A 24 -13.31 -2.09 8.84
N GLY A 25 -14.16 -1.06 8.74
CA GLY A 25 -14.90 -0.76 7.50
C GLY A 25 -13.99 -0.25 6.40
N GLU A 26 -13.09 0.69 6.71
CA GLU A 26 -12.07 1.16 5.77
C GLU A 26 -11.14 0.03 5.32
N VAL A 27 -10.74 -0.84 6.27
CA VAL A 27 -9.94 -2.02 5.93
C VAL A 27 -10.71 -2.97 5.00
N GLN A 28 -12.01 -3.18 5.24
CA GLN A 28 -12.82 -4.03 4.38
C GLN A 28 -12.98 -3.44 2.99
N GLU A 29 -13.15 -2.13 2.88
CA GLU A 29 -13.26 -1.46 1.59
C GLU A 29 -11.97 -1.61 0.75
N LEU A 30 -10.80 -1.49 1.37
CA LEU A 30 -9.52 -1.75 0.69
C LEU A 30 -9.40 -3.21 0.24
N ARG A 31 -9.88 -4.17 1.03
CA ARG A 31 -9.89 -5.60 0.65
C ARG A 31 -10.79 -5.86 -0.54
N ASP A 32 -12.01 -5.34 -0.52
CA ASP A 32 -12.95 -5.49 -1.62
C ASP A 32 -12.40 -4.85 -2.90
N GLY A 33 -11.67 -3.73 -2.77
CA GLY A 33 -10.96 -3.08 -3.87
C GLY A 33 -9.81 -3.92 -4.42
N LEU A 34 -9.00 -4.52 -3.55
CA LEU A 34 -7.95 -5.45 -3.96
C LEU A 34 -8.53 -6.66 -4.69
N ASP A 35 -9.62 -7.25 -4.19
CA ASP A 35 -10.28 -8.40 -4.80
C ASP A 35 -10.77 -8.07 -6.21
N ARG A 36 -11.33 -6.87 -6.43
CA ARG A 36 -11.71 -6.41 -7.78
C ARG A 36 -10.51 -6.35 -8.72
N VAL A 37 -9.40 -5.75 -8.30
CA VAL A 37 -8.19 -5.67 -9.12
C VAL A 37 -7.62 -7.05 -9.41
N ILE A 38 -7.60 -7.95 -8.42
CA ILE A 38 -7.18 -9.35 -8.61
C ILE A 38 -8.06 -10.02 -9.68
N GLN A 39 -9.37 -9.86 -9.63
CA GLN A 39 -10.27 -10.45 -10.64
C GLN A 39 -10.02 -9.89 -12.03
N ILE A 40 -9.72 -8.61 -12.17
CA ILE A 40 -9.38 -8.00 -13.47
C ILE A 40 -8.09 -8.64 -14.03
N GLU A 41 -7.03 -8.70 -13.22
CA GLU A 41 -5.75 -9.30 -13.61
C GLU A 41 -5.90 -10.78 -14.00
N LEU A 42 -6.70 -11.56 -13.25
CA LEU A 42 -6.99 -12.97 -13.56
C LEU A 42 -7.77 -13.16 -14.86
N ASN A 43 -8.53 -12.14 -15.29
CA ASN A 43 -9.30 -12.15 -16.54
C ASN A 43 -8.54 -11.55 -17.74
N GLY A 44 -7.23 -11.34 -17.61
CA GLY A 44 -6.37 -10.85 -18.69
C GLY A 44 -6.06 -9.35 -18.64
N GLY A 45 -6.41 -8.66 -17.55
CA GLY A 45 -6.15 -7.24 -17.36
C GLY A 45 -7.20 -6.32 -17.96
N ASP A 46 -6.95 -5.01 -17.89
CA ASP A 46 -7.72 -3.96 -18.56
C ASP A 46 -6.80 -2.80 -18.97
N ASP A 47 -7.32 -1.86 -19.76
CA ASP A 47 -6.60 -0.66 -20.23
C ASP A 47 -6.84 0.55 -19.29
N SER A 48 -7.21 0.30 -18.03
CA SER A 48 -7.56 1.39 -17.10
C SER A 48 -6.39 2.33 -16.83
N GLU A 49 -5.16 1.80 -16.83
CA GLU A 49 -3.93 2.56 -16.61
C GLU A 49 -2.73 1.84 -17.29
N PRO A 50 -1.86 2.55 -18.05
CA PRO A 50 -0.81 1.92 -18.85
C PRO A 50 0.24 1.13 -18.05
N GLU A 51 0.54 1.54 -16.82
CA GLU A 51 1.54 0.84 -16.00
C GLU A 51 1.09 -0.55 -15.54
N PHE A 52 -0.19 -0.88 -15.71
CA PHE A 52 -0.80 -2.15 -15.28
C PHE A 52 -0.81 -3.20 -16.39
N GLU A 53 -0.68 -2.80 -17.66
CA GLU A 53 -0.52 -3.71 -18.81
C GLU A 53 0.72 -4.62 -18.64
N PHE A 54 1.73 -4.12 -17.91
CA PHE A 54 2.97 -4.85 -17.63
C PHE A 54 2.88 -5.82 -16.44
N GLY A 55 1.68 -5.96 -15.85
CA GLY A 55 1.31 -7.00 -14.89
C GLY A 55 1.86 -6.82 -13.49
N HIS A 56 1.00 -7.08 -12.49
CA HIS A 56 1.29 -6.99 -11.05
C HIS A 56 2.03 -8.23 -10.50
N ASP A 57 2.84 -8.83 -11.36
CA ASP A 57 3.32 -10.18 -11.18
C ASP A 57 4.81 -10.30 -11.54
N LEU A 58 5.64 -10.25 -10.51
CA LEU A 58 7.08 -10.49 -10.65
C LEU A 58 7.44 -11.99 -10.60
N ARG A 59 6.48 -12.93 -10.73
CA ARG A 59 6.75 -14.38 -10.80
C ARG A 59 7.83 -14.70 -11.83
N SER A 60 7.81 -14.02 -12.98
CA SER A 60 8.79 -14.20 -14.06
C SER A 60 10.17 -13.60 -13.77
N GLN A 61 10.27 -12.71 -12.78
CA GLN A 61 11.50 -11.99 -12.44
C GLN A 61 12.17 -12.50 -11.15
N ASN A 62 11.62 -13.53 -10.50
CA ASN A 62 12.15 -14.06 -9.26
C ASN A 62 12.73 -15.49 -9.42
N PRO A 63 14.04 -15.64 -9.68
CA PRO A 63 14.70 -16.94 -9.76
C PRO A 63 14.74 -17.72 -8.43
N SER A 64 14.33 -17.10 -7.31
CA SER A 64 14.42 -17.70 -5.97
C SER A 64 13.21 -18.57 -5.55
N GLY A 65 12.22 -18.75 -6.43
CA GLY A 65 11.06 -19.62 -6.18
C GLY A 65 10.00 -19.06 -5.21
N ARG A 66 10.26 -17.92 -4.55
CA ARG A 66 9.28 -17.24 -3.69
C ARG A 66 8.23 -16.51 -4.52
N VAL A 67 6.98 -16.92 -4.41
CA VAL A 67 5.85 -16.28 -5.10
C VAL A 67 5.38 -15.09 -4.27
N ILE A 68 5.84 -13.91 -4.65
CA ILE A 68 5.32 -12.64 -4.14
C ILE A 68 4.60 -11.97 -5.30
N THR A 69 3.31 -11.68 -5.13
CA THR A 69 2.54 -10.86 -6.07
C THR A 69 2.56 -9.41 -5.56
N GLN A 70 2.85 -8.47 -6.46
CA GLN A 70 3.04 -7.06 -6.12
C GLN A 70 2.06 -6.21 -6.91
N PHE A 71 1.09 -5.61 -6.23
CA PHE A 71 0.19 -4.67 -6.89
C PHE A 71 0.70 -3.25 -6.70
N LEU A 72 1.19 -2.65 -7.78
CA LEU A 72 1.83 -1.33 -7.77
C LEU A 72 0.81 -0.23 -8.11
N ASN A 73 0.99 0.96 -7.54
CA ASN A 73 0.20 2.15 -7.87
C ASN A 73 -1.33 1.96 -7.76
N MET A 74 -1.80 1.16 -6.81
CA MET A 74 -3.23 0.89 -6.56
C MET A 74 -4.05 2.17 -6.40
N TRP A 75 -3.46 3.23 -5.84
CA TRP A 75 -4.08 4.57 -5.79
C TRP A 75 -4.56 5.11 -7.14
N LYS A 76 -3.97 4.69 -8.27
CA LYS A 76 -4.44 5.09 -9.60
C LYS A 76 -5.68 4.32 -10.07
N ARG A 77 -5.89 3.12 -9.54
CA ARG A 77 -6.85 2.15 -10.10
C ARG A 77 -8.07 1.92 -9.21
N GLU A 78 -7.88 1.99 -7.90
CA GLU A 78 -8.94 1.74 -6.95
C GLU A 78 -9.13 2.97 -6.05
N PRO A 79 -10.29 3.66 -6.15
CA PRO A 79 -10.55 4.89 -5.40
C PRO A 79 -10.37 4.76 -3.88
N ALA A 80 -10.56 3.57 -3.30
CA ALA A 80 -10.32 3.35 -1.88
C ALA A 80 -8.86 3.59 -1.47
N TYR A 81 -7.89 3.22 -2.32
CA TYR A 81 -6.47 3.45 -2.09
C TYR A 81 -6.09 4.91 -2.28
N GLU A 82 -6.65 5.57 -3.29
CA GLU A 82 -6.47 7.02 -3.52
C GLU A 82 -6.87 7.85 -2.30
N ARG A 83 -8.02 7.52 -1.69
CA ARG A 83 -8.50 8.25 -0.51
C ARG A 83 -7.56 8.16 0.69
N LEU A 84 -6.71 7.13 0.79
CA LEU A 84 -5.70 7.03 1.85
C LEU A 84 -4.68 8.15 1.78
N LEU A 85 -4.39 8.70 0.59
CA LEU A 85 -3.47 9.82 0.41
C LEU A 85 -3.96 11.08 1.13
N HIS A 86 -5.28 11.19 1.28
CA HIS A 86 -5.95 12.30 1.92
C HIS A 86 -6.42 11.99 3.34
N HIS A 87 -6.16 10.78 3.86
CA HIS A 87 -6.59 10.39 5.20
C HIS A 87 -5.88 11.26 6.26
N PRO A 88 -6.61 11.97 7.13
CA PRO A 88 -6.05 13.00 8.00
C PRO A 88 -5.03 12.45 9.01
N THR A 89 -5.23 11.20 9.48
CA THR A 89 -4.25 10.54 10.34
C THR A 89 -2.99 10.17 9.58
N ILE A 90 -3.09 9.70 8.33
CA ILE A 90 -1.92 9.24 7.56
C ILE A 90 -1.06 10.46 7.20
N SER A 91 -1.66 11.45 6.54
CA SER A 91 -0.94 12.66 6.12
C SER A 91 -0.40 13.46 7.32
N GLY A 92 -1.20 13.63 8.37
CA GLY A 92 -0.78 14.35 9.58
C GLY A 92 0.38 13.68 10.32
N VAL A 93 0.33 12.35 10.47
CA VAL A 93 1.43 11.58 11.09
C VAL A 93 2.69 11.64 10.23
N LEU A 94 2.59 11.46 8.92
CA LEU A 94 3.75 11.51 8.03
C LEU A 94 4.42 12.89 8.03
N CYS A 95 3.64 13.98 7.94
CA CYS A 95 4.16 15.34 8.01
C CYS A 95 4.91 15.60 9.33
N ALA A 96 4.36 15.15 10.45
CA ALA A 96 4.99 15.30 11.76
C ALA A 96 6.26 14.44 11.90
N LEU A 97 6.25 13.20 11.42
CA LEU A 97 7.41 12.31 11.45
C LEU A 97 8.54 12.81 10.56
N LEU A 98 8.22 13.37 9.39
CA LEU A 98 9.21 13.85 8.41
C LEU A 98 9.58 15.34 8.61
N ASN A 99 9.01 16.00 9.62
CA ASN A 99 9.21 17.43 9.88
C ASN A 99 9.01 18.31 8.63
N THR A 100 7.90 18.08 7.93
CA THR A 100 7.52 18.79 6.70
C THR A 100 6.06 19.23 6.79
N SER A 101 5.71 20.29 6.06
CA SER A 101 4.32 20.74 5.95
C SER A 101 3.49 19.89 4.99
N GLN A 102 4.14 19.19 4.05
CA GLN A 102 3.49 18.42 3.00
C GLN A 102 4.32 17.19 2.63
N VAL A 103 3.60 16.14 2.25
CA VAL A 103 4.15 14.92 1.66
C VAL A 103 3.46 14.66 0.33
N ARG A 104 4.18 14.03 -0.60
CA ARG A 104 3.62 13.58 -1.88
C ARG A 104 3.86 12.08 -1.99
N LEU A 105 2.85 11.34 -2.44
CA LEU A 105 3.03 9.94 -2.78
C LEU A 105 4.00 9.80 -3.96
N TRP A 106 4.96 8.90 -3.84
CA TRP A 106 5.77 8.47 -4.98
C TRP A 106 5.14 7.24 -5.65
N HIS A 107 4.92 6.17 -4.88
CA HIS A 107 4.10 5.03 -5.26
C HIS A 107 3.49 4.39 -4.00
N ASP A 108 2.45 3.58 -4.18
CA ASP A 108 2.00 2.61 -3.18
C ASP A 108 2.24 1.18 -3.69
N GLN A 109 2.06 0.21 -2.80
CA GLN A 109 2.19 -1.18 -3.13
C GLN A 109 1.41 -2.07 -2.16
N VAL A 110 0.65 -3.02 -2.72
CA VAL A 110 0.15 -4.18 -1.96
C VAL A 110 1.07 -5.38 -2.24
N ILE A 111 1.57 -6.00 -1.18
CA ILE A 111 2.42 -7.19 -1.24
C ILE A 111 1.59 -8.38 -0.77
N SER A 112 1.24 -9.28 -1.69
CA SER A 112 0.56 -10.54 -1.37
C SER A 112 1.58 -11.67 -1.25
N LYS A 113 1.50 -12.41 -0.14
CA LYS A 113 2.27 -13.62 0.15
C LYS A 113 1.29 -14.75 0.48
N PRO A 114 0.81 -15.48 -0.54
CA PRO A 114 -0.08 -16.62 -0.31
C PRO A 114 0.60 -17.69 0.57
N PRO A 115 -0.18 -18.38 1.42
CA PRO A 115 0.35 -19.48 2.22
C PRO A 115 0.82 -20.64 1.32
N GLY A 116 1.93 -21.29 1.68
CA GLY A 116 2.49 -22.43 0.94
C GLY A 116 3.42 -22.07 -0.23
N ASP A 117 3.46 -20.81 -0.65
CA ASP A 117 4.32 -20.37 -1.76
C ASP A 117 5.61 -19.65 -1.30
N ASN A 118 5.88 -19.63 0.01
CA ASN A 118 6.93 -18.84 0.65
C ASN A 118 7.67 -19.61 1.76
N ASP A 119 7.88 -20.92 1.58
CA ASP A 119 8.67 -21.76 2.50
C ASP A 119 10.18 -21.52 2.39
#